data_AF-A0A536EEI5-F1
#
_entry.id   AF-A0A536EEI5-F1
#
_cell.length_a   1.000
_cell.length_b   1.000
_cell.length_c   1.000
_cell.angle_alpha   90.00
_cell.angle_beta   90.00
_cell.angle_gamma   90.00
#
_symmetry.space_group_name_H-M   'P 1'
#
loop_
_entity.id
_entity.type
_entity.pdbx_description
1 polymer ?
#
loop_
_entity_poly.entity_id
_entity_poly.type
_entity_poly.pdbx_seq_one_letter_code
_entity_poly.pdbx_strand_id
1 'polypeptide(L)'
;MPRRLACVAAALLVSACGLPFTSSAPAYGFINVTSGGTSLVPGSSDVPPTLDLRLHAAVAFRPEDVTATVDNRSLALAPSGADLVGSVSPMPLASAHHLNVTIAGRAEGISIDFDVIAPTAAMLAAHIDPTDGLIVDGTFADAPSQQRVASALPGATLSWTDPTHVRATWHGTPPPAVDLSPSLPTARGSHLVAPMHLDLTGIAGGSLRRVTVPAAPAVDGVNVVAFVVNTAPSNTALALHQSVLNWVAPTGWTAQSDGTLLGTPDAAAVARAQAAHLPVWPSLENDPRDPASTSALLNAQPAVSKLIDSVIQATTGSGFAGVNLDFEGISANDKTAFTTFVQALATALHQHGAQLTVDVVPHGLGGVNRYSAAYDVPAIGTAADLVDVMA
;
A
#
# COMPACT_ATOMS: atom_id res chain seq x y z
N MET A 1 50.19 11.39 -95.40
CA MET A 1 51.31 10.43 -95.27
C MET A 1 50.93 9.35 -94.25
N PRO A 2 51.35 8.10 -94.45
CA PRO A 2 50.53 6.92 -94.22
C PRO A 2 50.88 6.10 -92.96
N ARG A 3 49.87 5.36 -92.49
CA ARG A 3 49.84 3.96 -91.97
C ARG A 3 51.10 3.37 -91.30
N ARG A 4 50.91 2.81 -90.09
CA ARG A 4 51.20 1.40 -89.69
C ARG A 4 50.15 1.00 -88.62
N LEU A 5 49.24 0.04 -88.80
CA LEU A 5 49.38 -1.44 -88.66
C LEU A 5 50.15 -1.82 -87.37
N ALA A 6 49.71 -2.71 -86.49
CA ALA A 6 48.54 -3.57 -86.33
C ALA A 6 48.62 -4.18 -84.91
N CYS A 7 47.50 -4.57 -84.31
CA CYS A 7 47.27 -5.94 -83.81
C CYS A 7 46.02 -6.00 -82.93
N VAL A 8 45.12 -6.87 -83.36
CA VAL A 8 43.92 -7.34 -82.68
C VAL A 8 44.34 -8.33 -81.59
N ALA A 9 43.79 -8.19 -80.39
CA ALA A 9 43.57 -9.30 -79.47
C ALA A 9 42.24 -9.08 -78.73
N ALA A 10 41.34 -10.04 -78.90
CA ALA A 10 40.00 -10.05 -78.35
C ALA A 10 39.98 -10.56 -76.90
N ALA A 11 38.99 -10.06 -76.16
CA ALA A 11 38.24 -10.69 -75.07
C ALA A 11 38.98 -11.27 -73.85
N LEU A 12 38.70 -10.70 -72.67
CA LEU A 12 38.05 -11.43 -71.59
C LEU A 12 37.53 -10.46 -70.52
N LEU A 13 36.19 -10.42 -70.38
CA LEU A 13 35.54 -10.00 -69.14
C LEU A 13 36.10 -10.87 -68.01
N VAL A 14 36.73 -10.25 -67.03
CA VAL A 14 36.81 -10.80 -65.68
C VAL A 14 36.30 -9.71 -64.75
N SER A 15 35.06 -9.92 -64.32
CA SER A 15 34.47 -9.32 -63.14
C SER A 15 35.46 -9.44 -61.99
N ALA A 16 36.06 -8.32 -61.58
CA ALA A 16 36.78 -8.28 -60.32
C ALA A 16 35.73 -8.39 -59.20
N CYS A 17 35.69 -9.56 -58.57
CA CYS A 17 34.90 -9.88 -57.40
C CYS A 17 35.01 -8.75 -56.37
N GLY A 18 33.89 -8.08 -56.08
CA GLY A 18 33.72 -7.42 -54.80
C GLY A 18 33.76 -8.51 -53.73
N LEU A 19 34.85 -8.54 -52.95
CA LEU A 19 34.92 -9.36 -51.75
C LEU A 19 33.74 -8.95 -50.84
N PRO A 20 32.89 -9.89 -50.39
CA PRO A 20 31.98 -9.56 -49.31
C PRO A 20 32.84 -9.45 -48.06
N PHE A 21 33.13 -8.22 -47.63
CA PHE A 21 33.54 -8.00 -46.25
C PHE A 21 32.33 -8.30 -45.37
N THR A 22 32.06 -9.58 -45.10
CA THR A 22 31.22 -9.97 -43.96
C THR A 22 32.07 -9.74 -42.73
N SER A 23 32.14 -8.50 -42.24
CA SER A 23 32.67 -8.29 -40.90
C SER A 23 31.72 -9.02 -39.94
N SER A 24 32.20 -10.05 -39.26
CA SER A 24 31.45 -10.69 -38.18
C SER A 24 31.07 -9.66 -37.12
N ALA A 25 29.86 -9.78 -36.57
CA ALA A 25 29.43 -8.91 -35.47
C ALA A 25 30.45 -8.97 -34.30
N PRO A 26 30.75 -7.84 -33.63
CA PRO A 26 31.62 -7.80 -32.45
C PRO A 26 31.09 -8.67 -31.30
N ALA A 27 32.01 -9.16 -30.45
CA ALA A 27 31.62 -9.75 -29.18
C ALA A 27 31.24 -8.64 -28.18
N TYR A 28 29.95 -8.37 -28.05
CA TYR A 28 29.42 -7.27 -27.20
C TYR A 28 29.53 -7.52 -25.68
N GLY A 29 29.82 -8.74 -25.23
CA GLY A 29 30.01 -9.05 -23.81
C GLY A 29 28.70 -9.07 -23.01
N PHE A 30 28.73 -8.66 -21.74
CA PHE A 30 27.50 -8.50 -20.95
C PHE A 30 26.70 -7.30 -21.45
N ILE A 31 25.38 -7.49 -21.54
CA ILE A 31 24.47 -6.45 -21.99
C ILE A 31 23.55 -6.12 -20.83
N ASN A 32 23.46 -4.84 -20.49
CA ASN A 32 22.50 -4.35 -19.52
C ASN A 32 21.39 -3.64 -20.27
N VAL A 33 20.14 -4.03 -19.98
CA VAL A 33 18.95 -3.38 -20.49
C VAL A 33 18.36 -2.59 -19.33
N THR A 34 18.16 -1.29 -19.52
CA THR A 34 17.62 -0.42 -18.46
C THR A 34 16.43 0.39 -18.97
N SER A 35 15.52 0.74 -18.06
CA SER A 35 14.45 1.71 -18.27
C SER A 35 14.38 2.66 -17.09
N GLY A 36 14.39 3.97 -17.34
CA GLY A 36 14.41 4.98 -16.28
C GLY A 36 15.62 4.86 -15.33
N GLY A 37 16.75 4.33 -15.84
CA GLY A 37 17.96 4.08 -15.04
C GLY A 37 17.95 2.80 -14.21
N THR A 38 16.87 2.01 -14.23
CA THR A 38 16.77 0.72 -13.53
C THR A 38 16.95 -0.44 -14.50
N SER A 39 17.67 -1.49 -14.13
CA SER A 39 17.78 -2.71 -14.94
C SER A 39 16.42 -3.37 -15.13
N LEU A 40 16.13 -3.74 -16.37
CA LEU A 40 14.93 -4.48 -16.76
C LEU A 40 15.29 -5.97 -16.83
N VAL A 41 14.62 -6.77 -16.02
CA VAL A 41 14.80 -8.23 -15.92
C VAL A 41 13.47 -8.96 -16.10
N PRO A 42 13.43 -10.26 -16.45
CA PRO A 42 12.18 -11.00 -16.59
C PRO A 42 11.30 -10.91 -15.33
N GLY A 43 10.04 -10.53 -15.50
CA GLY A 43 9.08 -10.33 -14.41
C GLY A 43 9.22 -8.97 -13.71
N SER A 44 9.90 -7.99 -14.32
CA SER A 44 9.98 -6.64 -13.75
C SER A 44 8.60 -6.00 -13.67
N SER A 45 8.24 -5.49 -12.50
CA SER A 45 7.05 -4.68 -12.28
C SER A 45 7.38 -3.19 -12.18
N ASP A 46 6.34 -2.36 -12.11
CA ASP A 46 6.42 -0.91 -11.90
C ASP A 46 7.27 -0.16 -12.94
N VAL A 47 7.35 -0.69 -14.16
CA VAL A 47 8.08 -0.02 -15.24
C VAL A 47 7.32 1.28 -15.61
N PRO A 48 8.01 2.42 -15.77
CA PRO A 48 7.36 3.64 -16.23
C PRO A 48 6.61 3.43 -17.56
N PRO A 49 5.45 4.08 -17.78
CA PRO A 49 4.69 3.94 -19.03
C PRO A 49 5.48 4.42 -20.24
N THR A 50 6.40 5.36 -20.04
CA THR A 50 7.42 5.72 -21.01
C THR A 50 8.62 4.79 -20.85
N LEU A 51 8.66 3.69 -21.60
CA LEU A 51 9.86 2.86 -21.69
C LEU A 51 10.96 3.69 -22.36
N ASP A 52 11.93 4.15 -21.58
CA ASP A 52 13.18 4.74 -22.08
C ASP A 52 14.25 3.65 -22.06
N LEU A 53 14.20 2.80 -23.08
CA LEU A 53 15.02 1.61 -23.18
C LEU A 53 16.46 2.00 -23.49
N ARG A 54 17.41 1.61 -22.65
CA ARG A 54 18.84 1.77 -22.88
C ARG A 54 19.56 0.42 -22.84
N LEU A 55 20.25 0.08 -23.92
CA LEU A 55 21.10 -1.08 -24.05
C LEU A 55 22.56 -0.62 -23.93
N HIS A 56 23.24 -1.11 -22.90
CA HIS A 56 24.67 -0.89 -22.68
C HIS A 56 25.44 -2.20 -22.83
N ALA A 57 26.63 -2.13 -23.43
CA ALA A 57 27.53 -3.26 -23.61
C ALA A 57 28.99 -2.84 -23.41
N ALA A 58 29.88 -3.83 -23.23
CA ALA A 58 31.31 -3.59 -23.07
C ALA A 58 31.96 -2.99 -24.34
N VAL A 59 31.36 -3.26 -25.50
CA VAL A 59 31.74 -2.69 -26.79
C VAL A 59 30.52 -1.95 -27.34
N ALA A 60 30.74 -0.74 -27.87
CA ALA A 60 29.66 0.04 -28.47
C ALA A 60 28.97 -0.75 -29.59
N PHE A 61 27.64 -0.75 -29.57
CA PHE A 61 26.85 -1.46 -30.56
C PHE A 61 26.99 -0.86 -31.95
N ARG A 62 26.88 -1.72 -32.96
CA ARG A 62 26.53 -1.29 -34.31
C ARG A 62 25.00 -1.32 -34.41
N PRO A 63 24.33 -0.22 -34.77
CA PRO A 63 22.86 -0.18 -34.81
C PRO A 63 22.24 -1.29 -35.67
N GLU A 64 22.89 -1.65 -36.77
CA GLU A 64 22.45 -2.72 -37.68
C GLU A 64 22.53 -4.12 -37.08
N ASP A 65 23.33 -4.31 -36.02
CA ASP A 65 23.50 -5.60 -35.35
C ASP A 65 22.41 -5.83 -34.29
N VAL A 66 21.56 -4.84 -33.98
CA VAL A 66 20.55 -4.93 -32.92
C VAL A 66 19.16 -4.66 -33.47
N THR A 67 18.23 -5.58 -33.20
CA THR A 67 16.80 -5.36 -33.43
C THR A 67 16.06 -5.52 -32.13
N ALA A 68 15.06 -4.67 -31.89
CA ALA A 68 14.22 -4.73 -30.71
C ALA A 68 12.75 -4.67 -31.11
N THR A 69 11.90 -5.37 -30.34
CA THR A 69 10.45 -5.29 -30.45
C THR A 69 9.81 -5.23 -29.08
N VAL A 70 8.72 -4.47 -28.97
CA VAL A 70 7.80 -4.50 -27.82
C VAL A 70 6.44 -4.98 -28.33
N ASP A 71 5.94 -6.07 -27.76
CA ASP A 71 4.71 -6.76 -28.20
C ASP A 71 4.69 -7.02 -29.72
N ASN A 72 5.82 -7.51 -30.25
CA ASN A 72 6.05 -7.78 -31.68
C ASN A 72 6.02 -6.54 -32.59
N ARG A 73 5.99 -5.32 -32.04
CA ARG A 73 6.15 -4.07 -32.80
C ARG A 73 7.60 -3.63 -32.75
N SER A 74 8.17 -3.27 -33.90
CA SER A 74 9.56 -2.81 -33.99
C SER A 74 9.78 -1.56 -33.13
N LEU A 75 10.83 -1.60 -32.30
CA LEU A 75 11.32 -0.49 -31.51
C LEU A 75 12.58 0.07 -32.19
N ALA A 76 12.51 1.31 -32.65
CA ALA A 76 13.66 1.99 -33.22
C ALA A 76 14.68 2.30 -32.12
N LEU A 77 15.94 1.92 -32.37
CA LEU A 77 17.07 2.21 -31.49
C LEU A 77 18.02 3.19 -32.18
N ALA A 78 18.48 4.19 -31.44
CA ALA A 78 19.43 5.18 -31.91
C ALA A 78 20.69 5.18 -31.02
N PRO A 79 21.88 5.42 -31.59
CA PRO A 79 23.09 5.64 -30.81
C PRO A 79 22.95 6.83 -29.85
N SER A 80 23.38 6.63 -28.61
CA SER A 80 23.56 7.69 -27.62
C SER A 80 24.84 7.42 -26.83
N GLY A 81 25.96 7.99 -27.27
CA GLY A 81 27.28 7.68 -26.70
C GLY A 81 27.70 6.25 -27.03
N ALA A 82 27.97 5.43 -26.01
CA ALA A 82 28.31 4.01 -26.17
C ALA A 82 27.07 3.10 -26.25
N ASP A 83 25.87 3.65 -26.02
CA ASP A 83 24.63 2.91 -25.85
C ASP A 83 23.74 2.97 -27.09
N LEU A 84 22.79 2.05 -27.17
CA LEU A 84 21.60 2.21 -27.99
C LEU A 84 20.42 2.56 -27.11
N VAL A 85 19.67 3.59 -27.49
CA VAL A 85 18.48 4.05 -26.78
C VAL A 85 17.26 3.99 -27.67
N GLY A 86 16.10 3.64 -27.12
CA GLY A 86 14.83 3.64 -27.81
C GLY A 86 13.71 4.01 -26.86
N SER A 87 12.72 4.73 -27.38
CA SER A 87 11.55 5.12 -26.59
C SER A 87 10.28 4.62 -27.25
N VAL A 88 9.32 4.21 -26.43
CA VAL A 88 7.95 3.87 -26.87
C VAL A 88 7.01 5.04 -26.61
N SER A 89 5.89 5.08 -27.34
CA SER A 89 4.75 5.90 -26.92
C SER A 89 4.25 5.41 -25.56
N PRO A 90 3.76 6.30 -24.67
CA PRO A 90 3.30 5.91 -23.34
C PRO A 90 2.36 4.69 -23.40
N MET A 91 2.77 3.62 -22.73
CA MET A 91 1.97 2.41 -22.58
C MET A 91 0.86 2.65 -21.54
N PRO A 92 -0.28 1.96 -21.65
CA PRO A 92 -1.31 2.01 -20.61
C PRO A 92 -0.73 1.66 -19.24
N LEU A 93 -1.28 2.26 -18.17
CA LEU A 93 -0.93 1.85 -16.82
C LEU A 93 -1.50 0.45 -16.54
N ALA A 94 -0.83 -0.32 -15.68
CA ALA A 94 -1.19 -1.69 -15.32
C ALA A 94 -1.27 -2.69 -16.50
N SER A 95 -0.63 -2.42 -17.63
CA SER A 95 -0.54 -3.38 -18.75
C SER A 95 0.75 -4.20 -18.71
N ALA A 96 0.62 -5.47 -19.09
CA ALA A 96 1.72 -6.40 -19.28
C ALA A 96 2.26 -6.30 -20.71
N HIS A 97 3.58 -6.36 -20.84
CA HIS A 97 4.29 -6.21 -22.10
C HIS A 97 5.48 -7.16 -22.20
N HIS A 98 5.91 -7.37 -23.44
CA HIS A 98 7.03 -8.24 -23.75
C HIS A 98 8.07 -7.53 -24.62
N LEU A 99 9.30 -7.39 -24.11
CA LEU A 99 10.45 -6.90 -24.84
C LEU A 99 11.29 -8.06 -25.38
N ASN A 100 11.53 -8.06 -26.68
CA ASN A 100 12.52 -8.93 -27.33
C ASN A 100 13.62 -8.10 -27.97
N VAL A 101 14.88 -8.45 -27.71
CA VAL A 101 16.06 -7.88 -28.35
C VAL A 101 16.88 -9.00 -28.98
N THR A 102 17.11 -8.94 -30.29
CA THR A 102 18.01 -9.84 -31.00
C THR A 102 19.28 -9.10 -31.38
N ILE A 103 20.43 -9.76 -31.20
CA ILE A 103 21.75 -9.17 -31.41
C ILE A 103 22.57 -10.11 -32.28
N ALA A 104 23.05 -9.61 -33.42
CA ALA A 104 23.87 -10.36 -34.35
C ALA A 104 25.10 -10.95 -33.64
N GLY A 105 25.40 -12.22 -33.94
CA GLY A 105 26.51 -12.94 -33.30
C GLY A 105 26.19 -13.53 -31.92
N ARG A 106 24.97 -13.36 -31.37
CA ARG A 106 24.48 -14.11 -30.21
C ARG A 106 23.45 -15.16 -30.63
N ALA A 107 23.59 -16.37 -30.09
CA ALA A 107 22.64 -17.46 -30.33
C ALA A 107 21.31 -17.25 -29.59
N GLU A 108 21.37 -16.66 -28.39
CA GLU A 108 20.20 -16.33 -27.57
C GLU A 108 19.98 -14.82 -27.56
N GLY A 109 18.74 -14.41 -27.85
CA GLY A 109 18.28 -13.03 -27.67
C GLY A 109 18.00 -12.71 -26.21
N ILE A 110 17.63 -11.46 -25.93
CA ILE A 110 17.12 -11.03 -24.62
C ILE A 110 15.60 -10.97 -24.73
N SER A 111 14.92 -11.67 -23.83
CA SER A 111 13.46 -11.74 -23.77
C SER A 111 13.02 -11.40 -22.35
N ILE A 112 12.23 -10.34 -22.19
CA ILE A 112 11.86 -9.79 -20.89
C ILE A 112 10.36 -9.48 -20.88
N ASP A 113 9.61 -10.21 -20.05
CA ASP A 113 8.28 -9.84 -19.62
C ASP A 113 8.35 -8.74 -18.56
N PHE A 114 7.50 -7.72 -18.67
CA PHE A 114 7.41 -6.66 -17.69
C PHE A 114 6.01 -6.05 -17.60
N ASP A 115 5.69 -5.47 -16.45
CA ASP A 115 4.44 -4.77 -16.19
C ASP A 115 4.67 -3.27 -16.02
N VAL A 116 3.83 -2.46 -16.67
CA VAL A 116 3.79 -1.02 -16.46
C VAL A 116 3.14 -0.72 -15.13
N ILE A 117 3.71 0.23 -14.39
CA ILE A 117 3.19 0.67 -13.09
C ILE A 117 1.68 0.91 -13.13
N ALA A 118 0.97 0.47 -12.09
CA ALA A 118 -0.45 0.66 -11.99
C ALA A 118 -0.81 2.14 -11.78
N PRO A 119 -2.05 2.56 -12.08
CA PRO A 119 -2.54 3.87 -11.67
C PRO A 119 -2.39 4.07 -10.16
N THR A 120 -1.94 5.26 -9.79
CA THR A 120 -1.81 5.62 -8.39
C THR A 120 -3.17 5.86 -7.75
N ALA A 121 -3.25 5.71 -6.43
CA ALA A 121 -4.42 6.05 -5.65
C ALA A 121 -4.19 7.32 -4.83
N ALA A 122 -5.25 8.08 -4.57
CA ALA A 122 -5.20 9.21 -3.66
C ALA A 122 -6.54 9.40 -2.95
N MET A 123 -6.49 9.98 -1.76
CA MET A 123 -7.64 10.46 -1.02
C MET A 123 -7.43 11.92 -0.63
N LEU A 124 -8.46 12.74 -0.79
CA LEU A 124 -8.55 14.06 -0.17
C LEU A 124 -9.74 14.07 0.78
N ALA A 125 -9.57 14.71 1.93
CA ALA A 125 -10.61 14.78 2.94
C ALA A 125 -10.60 16.15 3.63
N ALA A 126 -11.77 16.76 3.73
CA ALA A 126 -12.00 18.06 4.32
C ALA A 126 -12.85 17.94 5.58
N HIS A 127 -12.42 18.60 6.65
CA HIS A 127 -13.13 18.70 7.93
C HIS A 127 -12.74 19.98 8.68
N ILE A 128 -13.47 20.28 9.76
CA ILE A 128 -13.17 21.42 10.64
C ILE A 128 -12.30 20.94 11.80
N ASP A 129 -11.03 21.32 11.78
CA ASP A 129 -10.12 21.18 12.90
C ASP A 129 -10.43 22.24 13.98
N PRO A 130 -10.42 21.87 15.29
CA PRO A 130 -10.70 22.81 16.37
C PRO A 130 -9.73 23.99 16.48
N THR A 131 -8.49 23.82 16.01
CA THR A 131 -7.42 24.81 16.09
C THR A 131 -7.29 25.58 14.78
N ASP A 132 -7.25 24.83 13.68
CA ASP A 132 -6.90 25.39 12.36
C ASP A 132 -8.13 25.74 11.50
N GLY A 133 -9.35 25.44 11.96
CA GLY A 133 -10.57 25.67 11.17
C GLY A 133 -10.69 24.67 10.03
N LEU A 134 -11.10 25.12 8.84
CA LEU A 134 -11.20 24.20 7.69
C LEU A 134 -9.80 23.73 7.28
N ILE A 135 -9.62 22.41 7.26
CA ILE A 135 -8.42 21.77 6.77
C ILE A 135 -8.75 20.75 5.67
N VAL A 136 -7.78 20.53 4.77
CA VAL A 136 -7.82 19.44 3.79
C VAL A 136 -6.59 18.56 3.99
N ASP A 137 -6.83 17.31 4.36
CA ASP A 137 -5.80 16.27 4.44
C ASP A 137 -5.80 15.47 3.13
N GLY A 138 -4.62 15.22 2.58
CA GLY A 138 -4.41 14.45 1.37
C GLY A 138 -3.41 13.32 1.57
N THR A 139 -3.74 12.14 1.07
CA THR A 139 -2.85 10.98 1.05
C THR A 139 -2.75 10.42 -0.37
N PHE A 140 -1.53 10.02 -0.76
CA PHE A 140 -1.21 9.51 -2.09
C PHE A 140 -0.48 8.16 -1.95
N ALA A 141 -0.83 7.18 -2.79
CA ALA A 141 -0.12 5.90 -2.80
C ALA A 141 1.31 6.07 -3.32
N ASP A 142 1.51 6.91 -4.34
CA ASP A 142 2.81 7.30 -4.87
C ASP A 142 3.02 8.80 -4.69
N ALA A 143 4.27 9.20 -4.41
CA ALA A 143 4.62 10.61 -4.21
C ALA A 143 4.19 11.46 -5.43
N PRO A 144 3.29 12.45 -5.25
CA PRO A 144 2.82 13.28 -6.34
C PRO A 144 3.80 14.43 -6.62
N SER A 145 3.62 15.09 -7.75
CA SER A 145 4.18 16.42 -7.96
C SER A 145 3.59 17.41 -6.96
N GLN A 146 4.32 17.67 -5.87
CA GLN A 146 3.88 18.58 -4.80
C GLN A 146 3.57 19.99 -5.33
N GLN A 147 4.29 20.46 -6.36
CA GLN A 147 3.99 21.73 -7.03
C GLN A 147 2.60 21.74 -7.69
N ARG A 148 2.20 20.62 -8.32
CA ARG A 148 0.89 20.48 -8.96
C ARG A 148 -0.21 20.35 -7.92
N VAL A 149 0.04 19.68 -6.80
CA VAL A 149 -0.87 19.65 -5.64
C VAL A 149 -1.05 21.06 -5.06
N ALA A 150 0.04 21.82 -4.86
CA ALA A 150 -0.03 23.20 -4.39
C ALA A 150 -0.81 24.13 -5.33
N SER A 151 -0.68 23.92 -6.64
CA SER A 151 -1.42 24.69 -7.64
C SER A 151 -2.94 24.44 -7.58
N ALA A 152 -3.38 23.29 -7.07
CA ALA A 152 -4.79 22.96 -6.86
C ALA A 152 -5.36 23.49 -5.53
N LEU A 153 -4.50 24.04 -4.67
CA LEU A 153 -4.84 24.52 -3.32
C LEU A 153 -4.41 25.99 -3.16
N PRO A 154 -4.96 26.92 -3.96
CA PRO A 154 -4.55 28.32 -3.91
C PRO A 154 -4.79 28.93 -2.53
N GLY A 155 -3.80 29.67 -2.04
CA GLY A 155 -3.87 30.37 -0.75
C GLY A 155 -3.75 29.46 0.48
N ALA A 156 -3.53 28.15 0.29
CA ALA A 156 -3.27 27.23 1.38
C ALA A 156 -1.82 27.30 1.86
N THR A 157 -1.62 27.13 3.16
CA THR A 157 -0.33 26.70 3.72
C THR A 157 -0.30 25.17 3.66
N LEU A 158 0.68 24.60 2.96
CA LEU A 158 0.85 23.15 2.88
C LEU A 158 1.95 22.68 3.82
N SER A 159 1.64 21.66 4.63
CA SER A 159 2.59 20.92 5.45
C SER A 159 2.63 19.47 4.98
N TRP A 160 3.82 18.94 4.70
CA TRP A 160 4.01 17.55 4.31
C TRP A 160 4.67 16.79 5.46
N THR A 161 4.04 15.72 5.94
CA THR A 161 4.61 14.85 6.97
C THR A 161 5.67 13.93 6.36
N ASP A 162 5.45 13.51 5.12
CA ASP A 162 6.34 12.71 4.29
C ASP A 162 6.03 13.02 2.79
N PRO A 163 6.66 12.36 1.81
CA PRO A 163 6.40 12.62 0.39
C PRO A 163 4.97 12.33 -0.10
N THR A 164 4.14 11.63 0.68
CA THR A 164 2.81 11.14 0.30
C THR A 164 1.65 11.67 1.16
N HIS A 165 1.94 12.38 2.25
CA HIS A 165 0.92 12.94 3.16
C HIS A 165 1.03 14.46 3.25
N VAL A 166 -0.05 15.15 2.89
CA VAL A 166 -0.14 16.62 2.94
C VAL A 166 -1.32 17.07 3.79
N ARG A 167 -1.12 18.13 4.56
CA ARG A 167 -2.18 18.92 5.18
C ARG A 167 -2.17 20.32 4.59
N ALA A 168 -3.35 20.78 4.18
CA ALA A 168 -3.60 22.14 3.72
C ALA A 168 -4.46 22.88 4.74
N THR A 169 -4.01 24.06 5.15
CA THR A 169 -4.74 24.99 6.04
C THR A 169 -4.87 26.36 5.38
N TRP A 170 -5.90 27.12 5.76
CA TRP A 170 -6.10 28.49 5.27
C TRP A 170 -6.24 29.47 6.43
N HIS A 171 -5.46 30.55 6.39
CA HIS A 171 -5.64 31.69 7.29
C HIS A 171 -6.71 32.69 6.80
N GLY A 172 -7.20 32.51 5.57
CA GLY A 172 -8.22 33.35 4.92
C GLY A 172 -9.34 32.50 4.35
N THR A 173 -10.08 33.05 3.37
CA THR A 173 -11.18 32.32 2.72
C THR A 173 -10.63 31.18 1.86
N PRO A 174 -10.97 29.91 2.16
CA PRO A 174 -10.59 28.78 1.33
C PRO A 174 -11.33 28.83 -0.03
N PRO A 175 -10.80 28.17 -1.08
CA PRO A 175 -11.54 28.00 -2.31
C PRO A 175 -12.83 27.18 -2.06
N PRO A 176 -13.85 27.29 -2.94
CA PRO A 176 -15.07 26.52 -2.77
C PRO A 176 -14.88 25.02 -3.01
N ALA A 177 -13.81 24.60 -3.69
CA ALA A 177 -13.48 23.21 -3.93
C ALA A 177 -11.96 23.02 -4.15
N VAL A 178 -11.52 21.76 -4.09
CA VAL A 178 -10.20 21.31 -4.52
C VAL A 178 -10.36 20.37 -5.71
N ASP A 179 -9.63 20.66 -6.79
CA ASP A 179 -9.65 19.87 -8.02
C ASP A 179 -8.25 19.32 -8.34
N LEU A 180 -8.09 17.99 -8.28
CA LEU A 180 -6.88 17.33 -8.78
C LEU A 180 -7.13 16.67 -10.14
N SER A 181 -6.28 17.00 -11.11
CA SER A 181 -6.33 16.43 -12.45
C SER A 181 -6.00 14.93 -12.44
N PRO A 182 -6.64 14.09 -13.29
CA PRO A 182 -6.22 12.70 -13.47
C PRO A 182 -4.77 12.62 -13.96
N SER A 183 -4.29 13.65 -14.68
CA SER A 183 -2.90 13.77 -15.14
C SER A 183 -1.93 14.33 -14.10
N LEU A 184 -2.29 14.34 -12.81
CA LEU A 184 -1.37 14.66 -11.72
C LEU A 184 -0.20 13.66 -11.78
N PRO A 185 1.03 14.12 -12.12
CA PRO A 185 2.14 13.20 -12.22
C PRO A 185 2.52 12.69 -10.83
N THR A 186 2.73 11.39 -10.72
CA THR A 186 3.30 10.75 -9.53
C THR A 186 4.61 10.05 -9.88
N ALA A 187 5.20 9.38 -8.89
CA ALA A 187 6.44 8.63 -9.07
C ALA A 187 6.36 7.69 -10.29
N ARG A 188 7.49 7.58 -11.01
CA ARG A 188 7.66 6.69 -12.17
C ARG A 188 6.65 6.91 -13.32
N GLY A 189 6.02 8.09 -13.41
CA GLY A 189 5.11 8.43 -14.51
C GLY A 189 3.70 7.85 -14.36
N SER A 190 3.37 7.28 -13.20
CA SER A 190 1.99 6.95 -12.85
C SER A 190 1.16 8.23 -12.65
N HIS A 191 -0.15 8.06 -12.61
CA HIS A 191 -1.13 9.11 -12.43
C HIS A 191 -2.48 8.51 -12.01
N LEU A 192 -3.41 9.38 -11.60
CA LEU A 192 -4.73 8.98 -11.11
C LEU A 192 -5.61 8.45 -12.26
N VAL A 193 -6.46 7.46 -11.97
CA VAL A 193 -7.43 6.94 -12.96
C VAL A 193 -8.56 7.92 -13.30
N ALA A 194 -8.81 8.91 -12.44
CA ALA A 194 -9.93 9.84 -12.55
C ALA A 194 -9.58 11.20 -11.91
N PRO A 195 -10.25 12.30 -12.30
CA PRO A 195 -10.17 13.56 -11.57
C PRO A 195 -10.70 13.39 -10.13
N MET A 196 -10.14 14.16 -9.21
CA MET A 196 -10.68 14.32 -7.85
C MET A 196 -11.32 15.69 -7.75
N HIS A 197 -12.57 15.73 -7.30
CA HIS A 197 -13.28 16.96 -6.95
C HIS A 197 -13.74 16.87 -5.50
N LEU A 198 -13.30 17.80 -4.66
CA LEU A 198 -13.68 17.90 -3.26
C LEU A 198 -14.31 19.26 -2.99
N ASP A 199 -15.64 19.32 -2.88
CA ASP A 199 -16.37 20.53 -2.47
C ASP A 199 -16.04 20.89 -1.01
N LEU A 200 -15.61 22.11 -0.75
CA LEU A 200 -15.25 22.62 0.57
C LEU A 200 -16.37 23.42 1.23
N THR A 201 -17.49 23.65 0.54
CA THR A 201 -18.59 24.46 1.05
C THR A 201 -19.46 23.71 2.06
N GLY A 202 -19.90 24.44 3.10
CA GLY A 202 -20.89 23.95 4.06
C GLY A 202 -20.44 22.76 4.93
N ILE A 203 -19.13 22.54 5.09
CA ILE A 203 -18.61 21.50 5.99
C ILE A 203 -18.87 21.92 7.43
N ALA A 204 -19.74 21.18 8.11
CA ALA A 204 -20.08 21.42 9.51
C ALA A 204 -19.01 20.84 10.45
N GLY A 205 -18.90 21.39 11.66
CA GLY A 205 -18.08 20.78 12.72
C GLY A 205 -18.51 19.34 13.00
N GLY A 206 -17.54 18.43 13.12
CA GLY A 206 -17.79 16.99 13.28
C GLY A 206 -18.15 16.24 12.00
N SER A 207 -18.30 16.93 10.86
CA SER A 207 -18.52 16.30 9.56
C SER A 207 -17.22 16.18 8.75
N LEU A 208 -17.16 15.13 7.92
CA LEU A 208 -16.08 14.88 6.98
C LEU A 208 -16.67 14.81 5.57
N ARG A 209 -16.05 15.50 4.62
CA ARG A 209 -16.27 15.24 3.19
C ARG A 209 -14.98 14.70 2.59
N ARG A 210 -15.06 13.61 1.84
CA ARG A 210 -13.88 12.97 1.23
C ARG A 210 -14.15 12.56 -0.21
N VAL A 211 -13.07 12.49 -0.97
CA VAL A 211 -13.02 11.89 -2.31
C VAL A 211 -11.81 10.96 -2.37
N THR A 212 -12.02 9.75 -2.88
CA THR A 212 -10.98 8.75 -3.07
C THR A 212 -10.97 8.35 -4.53
N VAL A 213 -9.78 8.29 -5.14
CA VAL A 213 -9.58 7.83 -6.51
C VAL A 213 -8.49 6.75 -6.50
N PRO A 214 -8.75 5.54 -7.06
CA PRO A 214 -10.07 5.08 -7.49
C PRO A 214 -11.07 5.07 -6.33
N ALA A 215 -12.36 5.18 -6.65
CA ALA A 215 -13.39 5.03 -5.62
C ALA A 215 -13.21 3.68 -4.95
N ALA A 216 -13.14 3.67 -3.61
CA ALA A 216 -13.07 2.42 -2.86
C ALA A 216 -14.32 1.58 -3.21
N PRO A 217 -14.17 0.27 -3.45
CA PRO A 217 -15.32 -0.58 -3.69
C PRO A 217 -16.26 -0.51 -2.47
N ALA A 218 -17.57 -0.43 -2.72
CA ALA A 218 -18.55 -0.61 -1.65
C ALA A 218 -18.44 -2.06 -1.16
N VAL A 219 -18.04 -2.23 0.09
CA VAL A 219 -18.00 -3.54 0.73
C VAL A 219 -19.27 -3.66 1.57
N ASP A 220 -20.23 -4.43 1.09
CA ASP A 220 -21.45 -4.76 1.83
C ASP A 220 -21.27 -6.07 2.60
N GLY A 221 -21.80 -6.13 3.81
CA GLY A 221 -21.84 -7.36 4.62
C GLY A 221 -20.52 -7.74 5.30
N VAL A 222 -19.52 -6.87 5.28
CA VAL A 222 -18.28 -7.03 6.06
C VAL A 222 -18.24 -5.95 7.14
N ASN A 223 -18.05 -6.38 8.37
CA ASN A 223 -17.79 -5.47 9.47
C ASN A 223 -16.35 -4.95 9.40
N VAL A 224 -16.17 -3.64 9.50
CA VAL A 224 -14.87 -2.97 9.54
C VAL A 224 -14.67 -2.36 10.92
N VAL A 225 -13.64 -2.83 11.62
CA VAL A 225 -13.18 -2.26 12.91
C VAL A 225 -11.93 -1.42 12.68
N ALA A 226 -11.79 -0.33 13.44
CA ALA A 226 -10.52 0.38 13.55
C ALA A 226 -9.93 0.21 14.96
N PHE A 227 -8.73 -0.36 15.03
CA PHE A 227 -7.90 -0.33 16.23
C PHE A 227 -7.20 1.03 16.32
N VAL A 228 -7.46 1.78 17.38
CA VAL A 228 -6.99 3.17 17.51
C VAL A 228 -6.01 3.26 18.68
N VAL A 229 -4.74 3.49 18.34
CA VAL A 229 -3.67 3.70 19.32
C VAL A 229 -3.58 5.18 19.69
N ASN A 230 -3.23 5.48 20.95
CA ASN A 230 -3.18 6.84 21.47
C ASN A 230 -2.04 7.69 20.87
N THR A 231 -2.23 8.13 19.63
CA THR A 231 -1.32 8.98 18.88
C THR A 231 -2.13 9.95 18.01
N ALA A 232 -1.56 11.13 17.73
CA ALA A 232 -2.22 12.12 16.87
C ALA A 232 -2.49 11.60 15.43
N PRO A 233 -1.57 10.84 14.78
CA PRO A 233 -1.84 10.26 13.46
C PRO A 233 -3.00 9.26 13.47
N SER A 234 -3.07 8.34 14.44
CA SER A 234 -4.15 7.35 14.52
C SER A 234 -5.52 8.02 14.75
N ASN A 235 -5.56 9.03 15.62
CA ASN A 235 -6.75 9.83 15.86
C ASN A 235 -7.20 10.64 14.62
N THR A 236 -6.25 11.13 13.84
CA THR A 236 -6.55 11.82 12.57
C THR A 236 -7.12 10.81 11.57
N ALA A 237 -6.50 9.65 11.42
CA ALA A 237 -6.99 8.59 10.55
C ALA A 237 -8.40 8.14 10.93
N LEU A 238 -8.72 7.98 12.22
CA LEU A 238 -10.08 7.66 12.67
C LEU A 238 -11.11 8.66 12.10
N ALA A 239 -10.83 9.96 12.20
CA ALA A 239 -11.72 10.99 11.67
C ALA A 239 -11.90 10.89 10.14
N LEU A 240 -10.86 10.49 9.40
CA LEU A 240 -10.88 10.33 7.95
C LEU A 240 -11.63 9.06 7.48
N HIS A 241 -11.68 8.03 8.32
CA HIS A 241 -12.22 6.72 7.96
C HIS A 241 -13.54 6.36 8.63
N GLN A 242 -14.03 7.16 9.59
CA GLN A 242 -15.25 6.90 10.37
C GLN A 242 -16.48 6.47 9.55
N SER A 243 -16.65 6.97 8.32
CA SER A 243 -17.81 6.64 7.46
C SER A 243 -17.90 5.18 6.98
N VAL A 244 -16.82 4.40 7.11
CA VAL A 244 -16.80 2.98 6.71
C VAL A 244 -16.68 2.03 7.90
N LEU A 245 -16.58 2.55 9.12
CA LEU A 245 -16.38 1.75 10.31
C LEU A 245 -17.72 1.30 10.89
N ASN A 246 -17.75 0.09 11.42
CA ASN A 246 -18.88 -0.46 12.17
C ASN A 246 -18.72 -0.21 13.67
N TRP A 247 -17.48 -0.21 14.18
CA TRP A 247 -17.13 0.21 15.54
C TRP A 247 -15.64 0.59 15.62
N VAL A 248 -15.25 1.12 16.77
CA VAL A 248 -13.88 1.55 17.07
C VAL A 248 -13.37 0.82 18.31
N ALA A 249 -12.14 0.31 18.24
CA ALA A 249 -11.43 -0.35 19.34
C ALA A 249 -10.24 0.50 19.79
N PRO A 250 -10.46 1.52 20.66
CA PRO A 250 -9.35 2.30 21.21
C PRO A 250 -8.55 1.49 22.22
N THR A 251 -7.22 1.58 22.16
CA THR A 251 -6.34 0.97 23.16
C THR A 251 -6.32 1.78 24.45
N GLY A 252 -5.90 1.13 25.54
CA GLY A 252 -5.66 1.80 26.82
C GLY A 252 -6.10 1.02 28.07
N TRP A 253 -6.64 -0.19 27.93
CA TRP A 253 -6.88 -1.08 29.05
C TRP A 253 -5.84 -2.19 29.12
N THR A 254 -5.31 -2.41 30.32
CA THR A 254 -4.35 -3.48 30.59
C THR A 254 -4.77 -4.27 31.82
N ALA A 255 -4.98 -5.57 31.66
CA ALA A 255 -5.22 -6.50 32.76
C ALA A 255 -3.92 -6.80 33.52
N GLN A 256 -4.03 -6.94 34.84
CA GLN A 256 -2.91 -7.28 35.72
C GLN A 256 -3.09 -8.66 36.34
N SER A 257 -2.00 -9.25 36.84
CA SER A 257 -1.99 -10.59 37.45
C SER A 257 -2.95 -10.76 38.63
N ASP A 258 -3.24 -9.68 39.36
CA ASP A 258 -4.14 -9.68 40.52
C ASP A 258 -5.61 -9.36 40.16
N GLY A 259 -5.92 -9.25 38.86
CA GLY A 259 -7.24 -8.92 38.34
C GLY A 259 -7.58 -7.44 38.33
N THR A 260 -6.65 -6.53 38.68
CA THR A 260 -6.88 -5.10 38.46
C THR A 260 -6.84 -4.75 36.97
N LEU A 261 -7.65 -3.74 36.62
CA LEU A 261 -7.68 -3.11 35.31
C LEU A 261 -6.94 -1.77 35.39
N LEU A 262 -5.89 -1.60 34.60
CA LEU A 262 -5.14 -0.36 34.49
C LEU A 262 -5.49 0.40 33.21
N GLY A 263 -5.25 1.71 33.26
CA GLY A 263 -5.39 2.60 32.12
C GLY A 263 -6.84 3.00 31.81
N THR A 264 -6.98 3.76 30.74
CA THR A 264 -8.27 4.22 30.20
C THR A 264 -8.16 4.26 28.69
N PRO A 265 -9.23 3.94 27.93
CA PRO A 265 -9.19 4.03 26.48
C PRO A 265 -8.90 5.48 26.06
N ASP A 266 -8.24 5.67 24.91
CA ASP A 266 -7.92 7.01 24.41
C ASP A 266 -9.17 7.91 24.32
N ALA A 267 -9.23 8.91 25.19
CA ALA A 267 -10.37 9.82 25.29
C ALA A 267 -10.64 10.57 23.99
N ALA A 268 -9.60 10.86 23.20
CA ALA A 268 -9.74 11.56 21.92
C ALA A 268 -10.39 10.64 20.87
N ALA A 269 -10.04 9.35 20.87
CA ALA A 269 -10.66 8.36 20.01
C ALA A 269 -12.13 8.10 20.41
N VAL A 270 -12.39 7.94 21.71
CA VAL A 270 -13.73 7.77 22.27
C VAL A 270 -14.64 8.93 21.89
N ALA A 271 -14.20 10.17 22.11
CA ALA A 271 -15.00 11.35 21.80
C ALA A 271 -15.32 11.49 20.30
N ARG A 272 -14.35 11.16 19.42
CA ARG A 272 -14.57 11.16 17.97
C ARG A 272 -15.57 10.09 17.54
N ALA A 273 -15.42 8.86 18.04
CA ALA A 273 -16.34 7.77 17.74
C ALA A 273 -17.78 8.11 18.18
N GLN A 274 -17.94 8.65 19.39
CA GLN A 274 -19.23 9.08 19.91
C GLN A 274 -19.87 10.21 19.08
N ALA A 275 -19.08 11.22 18.68
CA ALA A 275 -19.54 12.30 17.80
C ALA A 275 -20.00 11.78 16.42
N ALA A 276 -19.41 10.67 15.97
CA ALA A 276 -19.76 9.99 14.72
C ALA A 276 -20.88 8.94 14.89
N HIS A 277 -21.42 8.77 16.11
CA HIS A 277 -22.37 7.71 16.45
C HIS A 277 -21.84 6.29 16.20
N LEU A 278 -20.52 6.09 16.28
CA LEU A 278 -19.88 4.79 16.19
C LEU A 278 -19.84 4.10 17.57
N PRO A 279 -20.23 2.82 17.66
CA PRO A 279 -20.00 2.00 18.86
C PRO A 279 -18.52 1.96 19.23
N VAL A 280 -18.23 1.96 20.53
CA VAL A 280 -16.86 1.89 21.08
C VAL A 280 -16.69 0.59 21.86
N TRP A 281 -15.67 -0.18 21.50
CA TRP A 281 -15.34 -1.48 22.06
C TRP A 281 -13.86 -1.49 22.48
N PRO A 282 -13.49 -0.95 23.66
CA PRO A 282 -12.08 -0.78 24.00
C PRO A 282 -11.29 -2.08 23.98
N SER A 283 -10.02 -1.99 23.56
CA SER A 283 -9.09 -3.12 23.60
C SER A 283 -8.61 -3.36 25.02
N LEU A 284 -8.80 -4.59 25.50
CA LEU A 284 -8.30 -5.11 26.77
C LEU A 284 -7.09 -6.01 26.50
N GLU A 285 -5.91 -5.49 26.81
CA GLU A 285 -4.63 -6.18 26.63
C GLU A 285 -4.20 -6.87 27.93
N ASN A 286 -3.44 -7.97 27.86
CA ASN A 286 -2.68 -8.46 29.01
C ASN A 286 -1.37 -7.67 29.17
N ASP A 287 -0.71 -7.70 30.35
CA ASP A 287 0.53 -6.94 30.55
C ASP A 287 1.64 -7.41 29.58
N PRO A 288 2.02 -6.58 28.58
CA PRO A 288 2.99 -7.01 27.57
C PRO A 288 4.41 -7.09 28.13
N ARG A 289 4.66 -6.58 29.35
CA ARG A 289 5.98 -6.56 30.00
C ARG A 289 6.21 -7.76 30.91
N ASP A 290 5.16 -8.49 31.27
CA ASP A 290 5.25 -9.67 32.13
C ASP A 290 4.37 -10.82 31.59
N PRO A 291 4.89 -11.66 30.69
CA PRO A 291 4.15 -12.79 30.14
C PRO A 291 3.69 -13.81 31.20
N ALA A 292 4.36 -13.89 32.35
CA ALA A 292 3.95 -14.77 33.44
C ALA A 292 2.72 -14.24 34.20
N SER A 293 2.45 -12.94 34.10
CA SER A 293 1.28 -12.29 34.72
C SER A 293 -0.03 -12.84 34.18
N THR A 294 -0.09 -13.15 32.88
CA THR A 294 -1.27 -13.73 32.22
C THR A 294 -1.59 -15.11 32.79
N SER A 295 -0.58 -15.99 32.91
CA SER A 295 -0.76 -17.30 33.54
C SER A 295 -1.22 -17.18 34.99
N ALA A 296 -0.64 -16.24 35.76
CA ALA A 296 -1.04 -16.01 37.15
C ALA A 296 -2.50 -15.53 37.27
N LEU A 297 -2.92 -14.61 36.40
CA LEU A 297 -4.30 -14.12 36.31
C LEU A 297 -5.27 -15.25 35.98
N LEU A 298 -5.05 -15.94 34.84
CA LEU A 298 -5.98 -16.93 34.30
C LEU A 298 -6.17 -18.14 35.23
N ASN A 299 -5.16 -18.47 36.04
CA ASN A 299 -5.21 -19.59 36.98
C ASN A 299 -5.64 -19.19 38.40
N ALA A 300 -6.03 -17.94 38.64
CA ALA A 300 -6.51 -17.45 39.92
C ALA A 300 -7.97 -16.97 39.82
N GLN A 301 -8.93 -17.82 40.20
CA GLN A 301 -10.37 -17.50 40.13
C GLN A 301 -10.76 -16.14 40.77
N PRO A 302 -10.20 -15.73 41.93
CA PRO A 302 -10.47 -14.40 42.47
C PRO A 302 -10.00 -13.25 41.57
N ALA A 303 -8.85 -13.41 40.90
CA ALA A 303 -8.30 -12.41 39.99
C ALA A 303 -9.14 -12.32 38.70
N VAL A 304 -9.52 -13.47 38.13
CA VAL A 304 -10.46 -13.53 36.98
C VAL A 304 -11.77 -12.82 37.30
N SER A 305 -12.38 -13.13 38.46
CA SER A 305 -13.67 -12.53 38.84
C SER A 305 -13.55 -11.02 39.01
N LYS A 306 -12.49 -10.55 39.67
CA LYS A 306 -12.20 -9.12 39.87
C LYS A 306 -11.98 -8.37 38.55
N LEU A 307 -11.30 -9.00 37.59
CA LEU A 307 -11.09 -8.41 36.27
C LEU A 307 -12.41 -8.27 35.51
N ILE A 308 -13.21 -9.34 35.46
CA ILE A 308 -14.53 -9.32 34.80
C ILE A 308 -15.40 -8.22 35.42
N ASP A 309 -15.50 -8.13 36.75
CA ASP A 309 -16.27 -7.08 37.42
C ASP A 309 -15.80 -5.68 37.04
N SER A 310 -14.47 -5.47 36.98
CA SER A 310 -13.86 -4.19 36.61
C SER A 310 -14.17 -3.81 35.16
N VAL A 311 -14.08 -4.77 34.24
CA VAL A 311 -14.38 -4.56 32.82
C VAL A 311 -15.86 -4.24 32.62
N ILE A 312 -16.77 -4.96 33.28
CA ILE A 312 -18.21 -4.69 33.22
C ILE A 312 -18.54 -3.30 33.78
N GLN A 313 -17.96 -2.93 34.92
CA GLN A 313 -18.16 -1.60 35.50
C GLN A 313 -17.68 -0.49 34.56
N ALA A 314 -16.50 -0.65 33.95
CA ALA A 314 -15.95 0.35 33.04
C ALA A 314 -16.74 0.46 31.72
N THR A 315 -17.18 -0.68 31.18
CA THR A 315 -18.00 -0.78 29.97
C THR A 315 -19.36 -0.10 30.17
N THR A 316 -20.08 -0.47 31.22
CA THR A 316 -21.42 0.08 31.51
C THR A 316 -21.38 1.54 31.95
N GLY A 317 -20.37 1.93 32.75
CA GLY A 317 -20.20 3.31 33.21
C GLY A 317 -19.90 4.31 32.10
N SER A 318 -19.31 3.86 30.99
CA SER A 318 -18.93 4.70 29.84
C SER A 318 -19.85 4.54 28.62
N GLY A 319 -20.86 3.66 28.72
CA GLY A 319 -21.76 3.37 27.60
C GLY A 319 -21.07 2.68 26.41
N PHE A 320 -20.02 1.90 26.67
CA PHE A 320 -19.35 1.12 25.63
C PHE A 320 -20.25 -0.04 25.19
N ALA A 321 -20.23 -0.33 23.89
CA ALA A 321 -21.09 -1.33 23.28
C ALA A 321 -20.48 -2.74 23.31
N GLY A 322 -19.21 -2.84 23.69
CA GLY A 322 -18.49 -4.11 23.78
C GLY A 322 -17.08 -3.95 24.30
N VAL A 323 -16.31 -5.02 24.19
CA VAL A 323 -14.89 -5.10 24.51
C VAL A 323 -14.20 -5.90 23.41
N ASN A 324 -12.98 -5.47 23.04
CA ASN A 324 -12.09 -6.26 22.21
C ASN A 324 -11.03 -6.90 23.10
N LEU A 325 -10.98 -8.22 23.20
CA LEU A 325 -10.01 -8.92 24.04
C LEU A 325 -8.75 -9.24 23.24
N ASP A 326 -7.65 -8.57 23.57
CA ASP A 326 -6.36 -8.69 22.90
C ASP A 326 -5.33 -9.30 23.86
N PHE A 327 -5.56 -10.56 24.25
CA PHE A 327 -4.61 -11.29 25.10
C PHE A 327 -3.61 -12.05 24.23
N GLU A 328 -2.37 -11.58 24.20
CA GLU A 328 -1.28 -12.15 23.41
C GLU A 328 -0.20 -12.84 24.26
N GLY A 329 0.60 -13.69 23.62
CA GLY A 329 1.74 -14.36 24.26
C GLY A 329 1.34 -15.37 25.35
N ILE A 330 0.10 -15.86 25.32
CA ILE A 330 -0.43 -16.80 26.30
C ILE A 330 0.28 -18.15 26.21
N SER A 331 0.62 -18.74 27.37
CA SER A 331 1.17 -20.09 27.43
C SER A 331 0.18 -21.12 26.85
N ALA A 332 0.68 -22.04 26.03
CA ALA A 332 -0.15 -23.15 25.51
C ALA A 332 -0.78 -24.01 26.62
N ASN A 333 -0.15 -24.06 27.80
CA ASN A 333 -0.69 -24.78 28.95
C ASN A 333 -1.94 -24.10 29.55
N ASP A 334 -2.12 -22.80 29.29
CA ASP A 334 -3.26 -22.02 29.76
C ASP A 334 -4.42 -22.02 28.77
N LYS A 335 -4.37 -22.80 27.68
CA LYS A 335 -5.43 -22.88 26.67
C LYS A 335 -6.84 -23.03 27.28
N THR A 336 -7.00 -23.96 28.21
CA THR A 336 -8.29 -24.21 28.88
C THR A 336 -8.68 -23.06 29.80
N ALA A 337 -7.72 -22.50 30.55
CA ALA A 337 -7.96 -21.38 31.46
C ALA A 337 -8.37 -20.11 30.70
N PHE A 338 -7.68 -19.82 29.59
CA PHE A 338 -8.04 -18.73 28.69
C PHE A 338 -9.42 -18.91 28.07
N THR A 339 -9.73 -20.12 27.55
CA THR A 339 -11.05 -20.42 26.99
C THR A 339 -12.17 -20.23 28.02
N THR A 340 -11.93 -20.67 29.27
CA THR A 340 -12.89 -20.49 30.37
C THR A 340 -13.08 -19.02 30.73
N PHE A 341 -12.00 -18.25 30.74
CA PHE A 341 -12.05 -16.81 30.95
C PHE A 341 -12.85 -16.10 29.85
N VAL A 342 -12.61 -16.41 28.57
CA VAL A 342 -13.36 -15.86 27.42
C VAL A 342 -14.85 -16.13 27.57
N GLN A 343 -15.23 -17.37 27.91
CA GLN A 343 -16.65 -17.74 28.10
C GLN A 343 -17.31 -16.97 29.24
N ALA A 344 -16.61 -16.80 30.36
CA ALA A 344 -17.10 -16.05 31.52
C ALA A 344 -17.24 -14.55 31.19
N LEU A 345 -16.26 -13.97 30.50
CA LEU A 345 -16.29 -12.57 30.09
C LEU A 345 -17.43 -12.32 29.08
N ALA A 346 -17.58 -13.17 28.06
CA ALA A 346 -18.67 -13.08 27.09
C ALA A 346 -20.04 -13.12 27.77
N THR A 347 -20.24 -14.09 28.67
CA THR A 347 -21.48 -14.22 29.44
C THR A 347 -21.79 -12.97 30.25
N ALA A 348 -20.79 -12.40 30.92
CA ALA A 348 -20.96 -11.18 31.71
C ALA A 348 -21.29 -9.97 30.81
N LEU A 349 -20.59 -9.80 29.68
CA LEU A 349 -20.86 -8.70 28.74
C LEU A 349 -22.28 -8.80 28.16
N HIS A 350 -22.69 -9.99 27.71
CA HIS A 350 -24.02 -10.23 27.15
C HIS A 350 -25.15 -9.95 28.15
N GLN A 351 -24.96 -10.25 29.44
CA GLN A 351 -25.94 -9.92 30.49
C GLN A 351 -26.15 -8.40 30.64
N HIS A 352 -25.17 -7.60 30.23
CA HIS A 352 -25.22 -6.14 30.24
C HIS A 352 -25.47 -5.54 28.85
N GLY A 353 -25.82 -6.35 27.85
CA GLY A 353 -26.09 -5.91 26.48
C GLY A 353 -24.86 -5.43 25.71
N ALA A 354 -23.66 -5.77 26.19
CA ALA A 354 -22.40 -5.49 25.53
C ALA A 354 -21.88 -6.75 24.80
N GLN A 355 -21.08 -6.55 23.75
CA GLN A 355 -20.55 -7.62 22.91
C GLN A 355 -19.06 -7.89 23.18
N LEU A 356 -18.57 -9.04 22.73
CA LEU A 356 -17.15 -9.43 22.82
C LEU A 356 -16.58 -9.77 21.45
N THR A 357 -15.48 -9.11 21.09
CA THR A 357 -14.54 -9.60 20.05
C THR A 357 -13.32 -10.18 20.75
N VAL A 358 -12.74 -11.25 20.18
CA VAL A 358 -11.49 -11.85 20.68
C VAL A 358 -10.47 -11.92 19.55
N ASP A 359 -9.29 -11.36 19.80
CA ASP A 359 -8.18 -11.38 18.87
C ASP A 359 -7.44 -12.72 19.01
N VAL A 360 -7.19 -13.38 17.88
CA VAL A 360 -6.48 -14.66 17.83
C VAL A 360 -5.37 -14.63 16.79
N VAL A 361 -4.25 -15.28 17.12
CA VAL A 361 -3.14 -15.44 16.18
C VAL A 361 -3.48 -16.57 15.20
N PRO A 362 -3.36 -16.35 13.87
CA PRO A 362 -3.62 -17.40 12.88
C PRO A 362 -2.66 -18.57 13.02
N HIS A 363 -3.13 -19.73 12.58
CA HIS A 363 -2.28 -20.89 12.38
C HIS A 363 -1.26 -20.62 11.26
N GLY A 364 -0.08 -21.24 11.37
CA GLY A 364 0.88 -21.23 10.27
C GLY A 364 0.44 -22.19 9.15
N LEU A 365 1.18 -22.20 8.04
CA LEU A 365 0.94 -23.15 6.94
C LEU A 365 0.95 -24.63 7.39
N GLY A 366 1.68 -24.95 8.45
CA GLY A 366 1.75 -26.28 9.06
C GLY A 366 0.72 -26.55 10.17
N GLY A 367 -0.24 -25.65 10.41
CA GLY A 367 -1.21 -25.72 11.50
C GLY A 367 -0.82 -24.89 12.72
N VAL A 368 -1.22 -25.36 13.91
CA VAL A 368 -0.99 -24.66 15.18
C VAL A 368 0.49 -24.31 15.36
N ASN A 369 0.77 -23.07 15.73
CA ASN A 369 2.12 -22.57 16.02
C ASN A 369 2.23 -22.12 17.49
N ARG A 370 3.44 -21.74 17.92
CA ARG A 370 3.72 -21.35 19.32
C ARG A 370 2.90 -20.16 19.81
N TYR A 371 2.44 -19.29 18.91
CA TYR A 371 1.64 -18.11 19.23
C TYR A 371 0.14 -18.42 19.20
N SER A 372 -0.30 -19.37 18.37
CA SER A 372 -1.70 -19.74 18.25
C SER A 372 -2.14 -20.88 19.17
N ALA A 373 -1.20 -21.50 19.91
CA ALA A 373 -1.45 -22.74 20.65
C ALA A 373 -2.39 -22.58 21.85
N ALA A 374 -2.53 -21.38 22.39
CA ALA A 374 -3.40 -21.08 23.52
C ALA A 374 -4.85 -20.79 23.11
N TYR A 375 -5.13 -20.56 21.83
CA TYR A 375 -6.46 -20.22 21.34
C TYR A 375 -7.24 -21.49 20.95
N ASP A 376 -8.28 -21.83 21.71
CA ASP A 376 -9.30 -22.78 21.26
C ASP A 376 -10.31 -22.05 20.36
N VAL A 377 -9.93 -21.79 19.10
CA VAL A 377 -10.73 -20.96 18.19
C VAL A 377 -12.18 -21.46 18.05
N PRO A 378 -12.49 -22.77 17.95
CA PRO A 378 -13.88 -23.24 17.94
C PRO A 378 -14.65 -22.90 19.22
N ALA A 379 -14.05 -23.09 20.40
CA ALA A 379 -14.71 -22.78 21.66
C ALA A 379 -14.87 -21.27 21.90
N ILE A 380 -13.85 -20.48 21.52
CA ILE A 380 -13.88 -19.01 21.54
C ILE A 380 -14.98 -18.50 20.62
N GLY A 381 -15.04 -18.97 19.37
CA GLY A 381 -16.05 -18.56 18.38
C GLY A 381 -17.48 -18.99 18.72
N THR A 382 -17.67 -19.90 19.69
CA THR A 382 -19.00 -20.22 20.24
C THR A 382 -19.44 -19.21 21.31
N ALA A 383 -18.49 -18.56 21.98
CA ALA A 383 -18.76 -17.64 23.08
C ALA A 383 -18.74 -16.16 22.65
N ALA A 384 -17.76 -15.78 21.82
CA ALA A 384 -17.59 -14.42 21.34
C ALA A 384 -18.61 -14.07 20.23
N ASP A 385 -18.92 -12.79 20.09
CA ASP A 385 -19.73 -12.28 18.98
C ASP A 385 -18.92 -12.30 17.67
N LEU A 386 -17.62 -12.02 17.77
CA LEU A 386 -16.67 -12.02 16.67
C LEU A 386 -15.32 -12.57 17.13
N VAL A 387 -14.61 -13.20 16.19
CA VAL A 387 -13.20 -13.56 16.34
C VAL A 387 -12.43 -12.75 15.31
N ASP A 388 -11.51 -11.91 15.77
CA ASP A 388 -10.58 -11.20 14.90
C ASP A 388 -9.32 -12.04 14.71
N VAL A 389 -8.97 -12.31 13.47
CA VAL A 389 -7.80 -13.12 13.13
C VAL A 389 -6.68 -12.16 12.71
N MET A 390 -5.64 -12.06 13.53
CA MET A 390 -4.51 -11.15 13.31
C MET A 390 -3.58 -11.65 12.19
N ALA A 391 -4.02 -11.48 10.95
CA ALA A 391 -3.46 -12.09 9.74
C ALA A 391 -2.32 -11.31 9.07
#